data_AF-A0A974S9E6-F1
#
_entry.id   AF-A0A974S9E6-F1
#
_cell.length_a   1.000
_cell.length_b   1.000
_cell.length_c   1.000
_cell.angle_alpha   90.00
_cell.angle_beta   90.00
_cell.angle_gamma   90.00
#
_symmetry.space_group_name_H-M   'P 1'
#
loop_
_entity.id
_entity.type
_entity.pdbx_description
1 polymer ?
#
loop_
_entity_poly.entity_id
_entity_poly.type
_entity_poly.pdbx_seq_one_letter_code
_entity_poly.pdbx_strand_id
1 'polypeptide(L)' 'MRAVAHAPDGVIEAVELEGSGFALGLQWHQELFAGTDHPGNRIFAGFVSAC' A
#
# COMPACT_ATOMS: atom_id res chain seq x y z
N MET A 1 -6.42 2.36 13.05
CA MET A 1 -5.30 1.77 12.27
C MET A 1 -5.52 0.27 12.22
N ARG A 2 -5.48 -0.33 11.04
CA ARG A 2 -5.82 -1.74 10.80
C ARG A 2 -4.76 -2.39 9.90
N ALA A 3 -4.32 -3.60 10.23
CA ALA A 3 -3.46 -4.40 9.35
C ALA A 3 -4.29 -4.97 8.20
N VAL A 4 -3.78 -4.85 6.96
CA VAL A 4 -4.49 -5.24 5.74
C VAL A 4 -3.70 -6.15 4.80
N ALA A 5 -2.40 -6.31 5.05
CA ALA A 5 -1.57 -7.31 4.40
C ALA A 5 -0.60 -7.94 5.40
N HIS A 6 -0.37 -9.25 5.23
CA HIS A 6 0.57 -10.02 6.03
C HIS A 6 1.43 -10.90 5.13
N ALA A 7 2.71 -11.05 5.50
CA ALA A 7 3.60 -12.07 4.94
C ALA A 7 3.26 -13.46 5.51
N PRO A 8 3.74 -14.57 4.88
CA PRO A 8 3.45 -15.93 5.34
C PRO A 8 3.93 -16.24 6.77
N ASP A 9 4.91 -15.50 7.29
CA ASP A 9 5.42 -15.58 8.66
C ASP A 9 4.60 -14.74 9.66
N GLY A 10 3.57 -14.04 9.19
CA GLY A 10 2.67 -13.22 9.99
C GLY A 10 3.09 -11.76 10.13
N VAL A 11 4.25 -11.36 9.59
CA VAL A 11 4.69 -9.96 9.62
C VAL A 11 3.69 -9.08 8.88
N ILE A 12 3.35 -7.92 9.46
CA ILE A 12 2.43 -6.95 8.84
C ILE A 12 3.17 -6.22 7.72
N GLU A 13 2.63 -6.27 6.52
CA GLU A 13 3.22 -5.67 5.32
C GLU A 13 2.48 -4.40 4.87
N ALA A 14 1.21 -4.23 5.26
CA ALA A 14 0.46 -3.01 4.99
C ALA A 14 -0.56 -2.69 6.09
N VAL A 15 -0.77 -1.41 6.31
CA VAL A 15 -1.69 -0.84 7.31
C VAL A 15 -2.48 0.30 6.72
N GLU A 16 -3.74 0.44 7.14
CA GLU A 16 -4.58 1.58 6.76
C GLU A 16 -5.18 2.29 7.98
N LEU A 17 -5.52 3.57 7.83
CA LEU A 17 -6.21 4.34 8.86
C LEU A 17 -7.63 4.69 8.40
N GLU A 18 -8.60 4.05 9.05
CA GLU A 18 -10.02 4.32 8.82
C GLU A 18 -10.39 5.78 9.15
N GLY A 19 -11.34 6.34 8.41
CA GLY A 19 -11.89 7.68 8.65
C GLY A 19 -11.00 8.86 8.25
N SER A 20 -9.82 8.61 7.67
CA SER A 20 -8.80 9.66 7.39
C SER A 20 -8.65 9.99 5.90
N GLY A 21 -9.62 9.60 5.05
CA GLY A 21 -9.44 9.62 3.60
C GLY A 21 -8.52 8.48 3.14
N PHE A 22 -7.59 8.75 2.21
CA PHE A 22 -6.60 7.77 1.77
C PHE A 22 -5.34 7.81 2.64
N ALA A 23 -5.27 6.90 3.61
CA ALA A 23 -4.14 6.74 4.51
C ALA A 23 -3.68 5.28 4.53
N LEU A 24 -2.61 4.99 3.78
CA LEU A 24 -2.06 3.65 3.57
C LEU A 24 -0.54 3.67 3.83
N GLY A 25 -0.06 2.74 4.64
CA GLY A 25 1.37 2.47 4.84
C GLY A 25 1.74 1.11 4.30
N LEU A 26 2.86 1.02 3.59
CA LEU A 26 3.43 -0.22 3.06
C LEU A 26 4.82 -0.42 3.65
N GLN A 27 5.19 -1.67 3.93
CA GLN A 27 6.53 -2.00 4.41
C GLN A 27 7.52 -2.21 3.25
N TRP A 28 7.06 -2.72 2.11
CA TRP A 28 7.93 -2.93 0.95
C TRP A 28 8.14 -1.65 0.12
N HIS A 29 9.20 -1.65 -0.68
CA HIS A 29 9.58 -0.55 -1.58
C HIS A 29 8.83 -0.63 -2.93
N GLN A 30 7.54 -0.28 -2.95
CA GLN A 30 6.73 -0.32 -4.18
C GLN A 30 7.28 0.60 -5.29
N GLU A 31 8.00 1.66 -4.93
CA GLU A 31 8.64 2.60 -5.85
C GLU A 31 9.68 1.94 -6.76
N LEU A 32 10.33 0.85 -6.31
CA LEU A 32 11.30 0.12 -7.12
C LEU A 32 10.65 -0.62 -8.29
N PHE A 33 9.33 -0.86 -8.23
CA PHE A 33 8.55 -1.52 -9.27
C PHE A 33 7.75 -0.54 -10.15
N ALA A 34 7.86 0.78 -9.90
CA ALA A 34 7.07 1.78 -10.61
C ALA A 34 7.34 1.81 -12.13
N GLY A 35 8.54 1.42 -12.55
CA GLY A 35 8.94 1.35 -13.96
C GLY A 35 8.61 0.04 -14.68
N THR A 36 7.98 -0.93 -14.01
CA THR A 36 7.64 -2.24 -14.58
C THR A 36 6.13 -2.42 -14.67
N ASP A 37 5.67 -3.42 -15.42
CA ASP A 37 4.27 -3.85 -15.42
C ASP A 37 3.98 -4.67 -14.14
N HIS A 38 3.78 -3.95 -13.04
CA HIS A 38 3.50 -4.53 -11.73
C HIS A 38 2.11 -4.08 -11.23
N PRO A 39 1.22 -5.01 -10.82
CA PRO A 39 -0.14 -4.66 -10.38
C PRO A 39 -0.17 -3.73 -9.16
N GLY A 40 0.87 -3.76 -8.33
CA GLY A 40 1.04 -2.85 -7.19
C GLY A 40 1.13 -1.37 -7.56
N ASN A 41 1.40 -1.02 -8.82
CA ASN A 41 1.41 0.38 -9.28
C ASN A 41 0.02 1.05 -9.16
N ARG A 42 -1.05 0.25 -9.02
CA ARG A 42 -2.40 0.74 -8.69
C ARG A 42 -2.47 1.47 -7.34
N ILE A 43 -1.54 1.22 -6.42
CA ILE A 43 -1.50 1.90 -5.12
C ILE A 43 -1.19 3.39 -5.31
N PHE A 44 -0.22 3.73 -6.16
CA PHE A 44 0.11 5.12 -6.47
C PHE A 44 -1.04 5.81 -7.22
N ALA A 45 -1.69 5.10 -8.15
CA ALA A 45 -2.88 5.63 -8.83
C ALA A 45 -4.02 5.94 -7.84
N GLY A 46 -4.23 5.05 -6.86
CA GLY A 46 -5.18 5.28 -5.76
C GLY A 46 -4.82 6.48 -4.89
N PHE A 47 -3.54 6.65 -4.57
CA PHE A 47 -3.04 7.80 -3.82
C PHE A 47 -3.29 9.12 -4.56
N VAL A 48 -2.91 9.20 -5.85
CA VAL A 48 -3.13 10.40 -6.67
C VAL A 48 -4.62 10.71 -6.83
N SER A 49 -5.46 9.69 -7.00
CA SER A 49 -6.92 9.87 -7.12
C SER A 49 -7.58 10.39 -5.84
N ALA A 50 -6.90 10.32 -4.70
CA ALA A 50 -7.43 10.75 -3.42
C ALA A 50 -7.02 12.19 -3.03
N CYS A 51 -6.16 12.84 -3.83
CA CYS A 51 -5.84 14.27 -3.72
C CYS A 51 -6.89 15.11 -4.47
#